data_AF-A0A194WYA2-F1
#
_entry.id   AF-A0A194WYA2-F1
#
_cell.length_a   1.000
_cell.length_b   1.000
_cell.length_c   1.000
_cell.angle_alpha   90.00
_cell.angle_beta   90.00
_cell.angle_gamma   90.00
#
_symmetry.space_group_name_H-M   'P 1'
#
loop_
_entity.id
_entity.type
_entity.pdbx_description
1 polymer ?
#
loop_
_entity_poly.entity_id
_entity_poly.type
_entity_poly.pdbx_seq_one_letter_code
_entity_poly.pdbx_strand_id
1 'polypeptide(L)'
;MFVRDEPVEEWEDPIYEPPMNLDVIANLNVCHNLADAMHKMGLVNFEAECPPGALDMGSTDQGKVTYRCPGIHAGYFITDSVISNHTKKFTSVADSPEAETKTLQCAAGMGMVASALFLDKDFARRVH
;
A
#
# COMPACT_ATOMS: atom_id res chain seq x y z
N MET A 1 -24.20 13.91 12.30
CA MET A 1 -23.13 14.65 13.01
C MET A 1 -23.19 14.18 14.46
N PHE A 2 -22.41 13.16 14.81
CA PHE A 2 -22.35 12.66 16.19
C PHE A 2 -21.03 13.18 16.77
N VAL A 3 -21.12 14.22 17.60
CA VAL A 3 -20.02 14.67 18.43
C VAL A 3 -20.05 13.78 19.68
N ARG A 4 -18.96 13.06 19.96
CA ARG A 4 -18.79 12.37 21.23
C ARG A 4 -18.21 13.37 22.22
N ASP A 5 -18.96 13.67 23.27
CA ASP A 5 -18.59 14.54 24.40
C ASP A 5 -17.82 13.76 25.49
N GLU A 6 -16.82 12.97 25.10
CA GLU A 6 -15.93 12.30 26.07
C GLU A 6 -14.54 12.96 26.01
N PRO A 7 -13.90 13.25 27.15
CA PRO A 7 -12.57 13.84 27.17
C PRO A 7 -11.59 12.84 26.52
N VAL A 8 -10.79 13.34 25.59
CA VAL A 8 -9.68 12.57 25.01
C VAL A 8 -8.69 12.31 26.14
N GLU A 9 -8.66 11.08 26.64
CA GLU A 9 -7.62 10.61 27.53
C GLU A 9 -6.29 10.76 26.78
N GLU A 10 -5.45 11.70 27.22
CA GLU A 10 -4.10 11.87 26.69
C GLU A 10 -3.31 10.60 27.05
N TRP A 11 -3.18 9.71 26.07
CA TRP A 11 -2.34 8.53 26.16
C TRP A 11 -0.88 8.97 26.21
N GLU A 12 -0.34 9.20 27.41
CA GLU A 12 1.10 9.21 27.64
C GLU A 12 1.61 7.77 27.50
N ASP A 13 1.81 7.32 26.25
CA ASP A 13 2.56 6.10 25.96
C ASP A 13 4.04 6.38 26.34
N PRO A 14 4.64 5.68 27.32
CA PRO A 14 6.01 5.94 27.77
C PRO A 14 6.97 5.63 26.63
N ILE A 15 7.33 6.67 25.85
CA ILE A 15 8.21 6.68 24.67
C ILE A 15 8.68 5.29 24.27
N TYR A 16 7.78 4.49 23.68
CA TYR A 16 8.21 3.39 22.85
C TYR A 16 8.79 4.06 21.62
N GLU A 17 10.11 4.19 21.57
CA GLU A 17 10.79 4.48 20.31
C GLU A 17 10.79 3.17 19.51
N PRO A 18 9.85 2.96 18.57
CA PRO A 18 9.97 1.83 17.68
C PRO A 18 11.33 1.89 16.99
N PRO A 19 11.95 0.75 16.64
CA PRO A 19 13.13 0.76 15.80
C PRO A 19 12.91 1.69 14.60
N MET A 20 13.97 2.38 14.18
CA MET A 20 13.91 3.43 13.17
C MET A 20 13.07 3.02 11.94
N ASN A 21 13.18 1.74 11.54
CA ASN A 21 12.30 1.07 10.60
C ASN A 21 11.62 -0.14 11.27
N LEU A 22 10.31 -0.24 11.10
CA LEU A 22 9.54 -1.46 11.37
C LEU A 22 9.23 -2.15 10.05
N ASP A 23 9.14 -3.47 10.08
CA ASP A 23 8.70 -4.22 8.91
C ASP A 23 7.26 -3.86 8.54
N VAL A 24 6.93 -3.91 7.26
CA VAL A 24 5.55 -3.71 6.81
C VAL A 24 4.74 -4.97 7.10
N ILE A 25 3.70 -4.85 7.93
CA ILE A 25 2.72 -5.92 8.15
C ILE A 25 1.62 -5.76 7.09
N ALA A 26 1.81 -6.42 5.95
CA ALA A 26 0.85 -6.35 4.85
C ALA A 26 -0.46 -7.07 5.19
N ASN A 27 -1.60 -6.39 5.02
CA ASN A 27 -2.91 -7.02 5.12
C ASN A 27 -3.23 -7.78 3.83
N LEU A 28 -3.15 -9.12 3.88
CA LEU A 28 -3.35 -9.98 2.71
C LEU A 28 -4.75 -9.85 2.09
N ASN A 29 -5.79 -9.52 2.86
CA ASN A 29 -7.12 -9.29 2.28
C ASN A 29 -7.13 -8.04 1.40
N VAL A 30 -6.44 -6.98 1.81
CA VAL A 30 -6.26 -5.77 1.00
C VAL A 30 -5.37 -6.07 -0.22
N CYS A 31 -4.28 -6.81 -0.05
CA CYS A 31 -3.39 -7.19 -1.16
C CYS A 31 -4.12 -8.00 -2.24
N HIS A 32 -4.86 -9.04 -1.85
CA HIS A 32 -5.64 -9.86 -2.79
C HIS A 32 -6.71 -9.04 -3.51
N ASN A 33 -7.42 -8.16 -2.79
CA ASN A 33 -8.44 -7.32 -3.40
C ASN A 33 -7.84 -6.33 -4.41
N LEU A 34 -6.66 -5.78 -4.12
CA LEU A 34 -5.93 -4.93 -5.05
C LEU A 34 -5.52 -5.72 -6.30
N ALA A 35 -4.92 -6.89 -6.14
CA ALA A 35 -4.54 -7.75 -7.26
C ALA A 35 -5.76 -8.12 -8.13
N ASP A 36 -6.88 -8.52 -7.52
CA ASP A 36 -8.13 -8.81 -8.23
C ASP A 36 -8.67 -7.60 -8.98
N ALA A 37 -8.61 -6.40 -8.38
CA ALA A 37 -9.02 -5.16 -9.04
C ALA A 37 -8.14 -4.86 -10.26
N MET A 38 -6.82 -5.01 -10.11
CA MET A 38 -5.85 -4.82 -11.20
C MET A 38 -6.08 -5.84 -12.34
N HIS A 39 -6.31 -7.11 -12.01
CA HIS A 39 -6.64 -8.16 -12.98
C HIS A 39 -7.93 -7.88 -13.74
N LYS A 40 -8.98 -7.39 -13.06
CA LYS A 40 -10.25 -7.01 -13.71
C LYS A 40 -10.10 -5.82 -14.66
N MET A 41 -9.11 -4.96 -14.43
CA MET A 41 -8.74 -3.87 -15.34
C MET A 41 -7.83 -4.34 -16.50
N GLY A 42 -7.50 -5.63 -16.57
CA GLY A 42 -6.63 -6.22 -17.61
C GLY A 42 -5.14 -6.14 -17.30
N LEU A 43 -4.75 -5.81 -16.07
CA LEU A 43 -3.34 -5.68 -15.65
C LEU A 43 -2.87 -6.99 -15.02
N VAL A 44 -2.22 -7.83 -15.82
CA VAL A 44 -1.88 -9.24 -15.48
C VAL A 44 -0.58 -9.42 -14.70
N ASN A 45 0.17 -8.34 -14.45
CA ASN A 45 1.46 -8.39 -13.75
C ASN A 45 1.37 -7.81 -12.34
N PHE A 46 0.28 -8.08 -11.62
CA PHE A 46 0.07 -7.57 -10.27
C PHE A 46 -0.26 -8.71 -9.31
N GLU A 47 0.75 -9.15 -8.56
CA GLU A 47 0.62 -10.24 -7.60
C GLU A 47 0.33 -9.70 -6.19
N ALA A 48 -0.54 -10.40 -5.46
CA ALA A 48 -0.90 -10.01 -4.09
C ALA A 48 0.24 -10.26 -3.08
N GLU A 49 1.11 -11.23 -3.38
CA GLU A 49 2.23 -11.60 -2.54
C GLU A 49 3.55 -11.35 -3.28
N CYS A 50 4.54 -10.85 -2.54
CA CYS A 50 5.88 -10.70 -3.07
C CYS A 50 6.52 -12.09 -3.26
N PRO A 51 7.09 -12.39 -4.43
CA PRO A 51 7.91 -13.59 -4.59
C PRO A 51 9.05 -13.61 -3.56
N PRO A 52 9.43 -14.79 -3.03
CA PRO A 52 10.57 -14.92 -2.12
C PRO A 52 11.84 -14.29 -2.72
N GLY A 53 12.47 -13.36 -1.99
CA GLY A 53 13.69 -12.67 -2.41
C GLY A 53 13.50 -11.47 -3.35
N ALA A 54 12.26 -11.08 -3.68
CA ALA A 54 12.01 -9.96 -4.60
C ALA A 54 11.98 -8.56 -3.93
N LEU A 55 11.82 -8.45 -2.60
CA LEU A 55 11.69 -7.16 -1.90
C LEU A 55 12.41 -7.11 -0.53
N ASP A 56 13.57 -7.75 -0.39
CA ASP A 56 14.15 -7.96 0.95
C ASP A 56 14.77 -6.72 1.63
N MET A 57 14.93 -5.55 0.99
CA MET A 57 15.78 -4.47 1.54
C MET A 57 15.32 -3.02 1.23
N GLY A 58 14.12 -2.62 1.63
CA GLY A 58 13.67 -1.21 1.53
C GLY A 58 13.41 -0.57 2.89
N SER A 59 13.95 0.62 3.18
CA SER A 59 13.58 1.38 4.38
C SER A 59 12.33 2.21 4.12
N THR A 60 11.31 2.05 4.96
CA THR A 60 10.04 2.78 4.87
C THR A 60 9.47 3.01 6.26
N ASP A 61 8.82 4.16 6.46
CA ASP A 61 8.07 4.48 7.67
C ASP A 61 6.66 3.85 7.67
N GLN A 62 6.20 3.32 6.54
CA GLN A 62 4.90 2.65 6.40
C GLN A 62 4.74 1.46 7.34
N GLY A 63 5.85 0.82 7.75
CA GLY A 63 5.84 -0.17 8.82
C GLY A 63 5.16 0.35 10.08
N LYS A 64 5.48 1.57 10.53
CA LYS A 64 4.87 2.19 11.72
C LYS A 64 3.36 2.33 11.59
N VAL A 65 2.85 2.59 10.39
CA VAL A 65 1.41 2.66 10.11
C VAL A 65 0.78 1.27 10.21
N THR A 66 1.38 0.26 9.57
CA THR A 66 0.83 -1.11 9.54
C THR A 66 0.78 -1.81 10.90
N TYR A 67 1.57 -1.35 11.88
CA TYR A 67 1.47 -1.81 13.27
C TYR A 67 0.29 -1.19 14.05
N ARG A 68 -0.34 -0.14 13.53
CA ARG A 68 -1.45 0.57 14.17
C ARG A 68 -2.79 0.31 13.47
N CYS A 69 -2.77 0.07 12.16
CA CYS A 69 -3.97 -0.26 11.40
C CYS A 69 -3.66 -1.15 10.20
N PRO A 70 -4.67 -1.85 9.65
CA PRO A 70 -4.52 -2.59 8.40
C PRO A 70 -3.95 -1.71 7.29
N GLY A 71 -2.90 -2.18 6.63
CA GLY A 71 -2.26 -1.44 5.55
C GLY A 71 -1.47 -2.34 4.61
N ILE A 72 -0.97 -1.72 3.54
CA ILE A 72 -0.14 -2.36 2.51
C ILE A 72 1.02 -1.43 2.13
N HIS A 73 2.05 -2.00 1.51
CA HIS A 73 3.11 -1.27 0.81
C HIS A 73 3.41 -2.00 -0.50
N ALA A 74 2.51 -1.85 -1.47
CA ALA A 74 2.62 -2.52 -2.76
C ALA A 74 3.59 -1.79 -3.69
N GLY A 75 4.44 -2.54 -4.38
CA GLY A 75 5.25 -2.06 -5.49
C GLY A 75 4.55 -2.30 -6.83
N TYR A 76 4.80 -1.43 -7.81
CA TYR A 76 4.37 -1.66 -9.20
C TYR A 76 5.45 -1.18 -10.15
N PHE A 77 5.51 -1.81 -11.33
CA PHE A 77 6.44 -1.40 -12.38
C PHE A 77 5.93 -0.12 -13.04
N ILE A 78 6.83 0.84 -13.24
CA ILE A 78 6.56 2.07 -14.01
C ILE A 78 7.17 2.01 -15.42
N THR A 79 7.97 0.98 -15.69
CA THR A 79 8.56 0.67 -17.00
C THR A 79 8.91 -0.82 -17.04
N ASP A 80 9.15 -1.37 -18.23
CA ASP A 80 9.57 -2.76 -18.41
C ASP A 80 11.08 -2.96 -18.22
N SER A 81 11.84 -1.86 -18.10
CA SER A 81 13.27 -1.90 -17.81
C SER A 81 13.57 -2.09 -16.33
N VAL A 82 14.52 -2.97 -15.99
CA VAL A 82 15.05 -3.08 -14.63
C VAL A 82 15.92 -1.85 -14.32
N ILE A 83 15.47 -1.02 -13.39
CA ILE A 83 16.14 0.22 -12.99
C ILE A 83 16.11 0.30 -11.46
N SER A 84 17.27 0.56 -10.85
CA SER A 84 17.35 0.77 -9.41
C SER A 84 16.76 2.12 -9.01
N ASN A 85 16.03 2.13 -7.90
CA ASN A 85 15.60 3.34 -7.21
C ASN A 85 16.81 4.22 -6.87
N HIS A 86 16.57 5.49 -6.55
CA HIS A 86 17.63 6.47 -6.18
C HIS A 86 18.68 6.74 -7.27
N THR A 87 18.31 6.57 -8.55
CA THR A 87 19.17 6.93 -9.69
C THR A 87 18.54 8.04 -10.52
N LYS A 88 19.37 8.86 -11.19
CA LYS A 88 18.89 9.87 -12.16
C LYS A 88 18.08 9.22 -13.29
N LYS A 89 18.43 7.98 -13.65
CA LYS A 89 17.70 7.20 -14.64
C LYS A 89 16.29 6.87 -14.16
N PHE A 90 16.13 6.45 -12.90
CA PHE A 90 14.81 6.24 -12.31
C PHE A 90 13.98 7.53 -12.33
N THR A 91 14.56 8.67 -11.96
CA THR A 91 13.88 9.98 -12.03
C THR A 91 13.36 10.28 -13.44
N SER A 92 14.19 10.09 -14.47
CA SER A 92 13.79 10.31 -15.86
C SER A 92 12.69 9.37 -16.33
N VAL A 93 12.64 8.14 -15.81
CA VAL A 93 11.59 7.17 -16.15
C VAL A 93 10.30 7.46 -15.39
N ALA A 94 10.39 7.88 -14.13
CA ALA A 94 9.24 8.27 -13.32
C ALA A 94 8.49 9.49 -13.90
N ASP A 95 9.19 10.35 -14.65
CA ASP A 95 8.63 11.50 -15.38
C ASP A 95 8.12 11.14 -16.79
N SER A 96 8.02 9.86 -17.14
CA SER A 96 7.58 9.43 -18.47
C SER A 96 6.05 9.25 -18.58
N PRO A 97 5.46 9.42 -19.78
CA PRO A 97 4.05 9.12 -20.00
C PRO A 97 3.65 7.66 -19.73
N GLU A 98 4.61 6.73 -19.89
CA GLU A 98 4.41 5.32 -19.55
C GLU A 98 4.21 5.15 -18.03
N ALA A 99 5.10 5.77 -17.23
CA ALA A 99 5.01 5.77 -15.79
C ALA A 99 3.73 6.43 -15.29
N GLU A 100 3.32 7.56 -15.89
CA GLU A 100 2.05 8.22 -15.59
C GLU A 100 0.86 7.28 -15.84
N THR A 101 0.82 6.63 -17.01
CA THR A 101 -0.25 5.68 -17.37
C THR A 101 -0.34 4.53 -16.36
N LYS A 102 0.80 3.91 -16.02
CA LYS A 102 0.88 2.82 -15.04
C LYS A 102 0.51 3.30 -13.62
N THR A 103 0.83 4.55 -13.28
CA THR A 103 0.46 5.19 -12.00
C THR A 103 -1.06 5.40 -11.91
N LEU A 104 -1.69 5.91 -12.97
CA LEU A 104 -3.14 6.11 -13.01
C LEU A 104 -3.91 4.78 -12.92
N GLN A 105 -3.39 3.74 -13.55
CA GLN A 105 -3.90 2.38 -13.43
C GLN A 105 -3.85 1.86 -11.99
N CYS A 106 -2.70 2.00 -11.32
CA CYS A 106 -2.53 1.65 -9.92
C CYS A 106 -3.49 2.46 -9.01
N ALA A 107 -3.62 3.76 -9.25
CA ALA A 107 -4.53 4.64 -8.53
C ALA A 107 -6.00 4.22 -8.71
N ALA A 108 -6.41 3.82 -9.91
CA ALA A 108 -7.74 3.27 -10.17
C ALA A 108 -7.98 1.98 -9.36
N GLY A 109 -6.99 1.08 -9.31
CA GLY A 109 -7.04 -0.13 -8.49
C GLY A 109 -7.21 0.18 -7.00
N MET A 110 -6.46 1.14 -6.47
CA MET A 110 -6.64 1.62 -5.09
C MET A 110 -8.04 2.21 -4.86
N GLY A 111 -8.58 2.94 -5.83
CA GLY A 111 -9.95 3.46 -5.79
C GLY A 111 -11.01 2.35 -5.74
N MET A 112 -10.80 1.25 -6.45
CA MET A 112 -11.67 0.07 -6.38
C MET A 112 -11.64 -0.59 -5.00
N VAL A 113 -10.45 -0.75 -4.41
CA VAL A 113 -10.30 -1.30 -3.05
C VAL A 113 -10.96 -0.40 -2.01
N ALA A 114 -10.75 0.92 -2.09
CA ALA A 114 -11.41 1.87 -1.21
C ALA A 114 -12.94 1.80 -1.35
N SER A 115 -13.45 1.71 -2.57
CA SER A 115 -14.89 1.54 -2.84
C SER A 115 -15.40 0.23 -2.23
N ALA A 116 -14.68 -0.87 -2.34
CA ALA A 116 -15.03 -2.14 -1.72
C ALA A 116 -15.07 -2.04 -0.18
N LEU A 117 -14.08 -1.36 0.43
CA LEU A 117 -14.06 -1.10 1.87
C LEU A 117 -15.31 -0.36 2.37
N PHE A 118 -15.85 0.59 1.60
CA PHE A 118 -17.04 1.33 1.98
C PHE A 118 -18.35 0.61 1.64
N LEU A 119 -18.39 -0.16 0.55
CA LEU A 119 -19.63 -0.72 0.01
C LEU A 119 -19.85 -2.20 0.40
N ASP A 120 -18.80 -2.97 0.62
CA ASP A 120 -18.84 -4.38 1.02
C ASP A 120 -18.48 -4.53 2.50
N LYS A 121 -19.51 -4.70 3.33
CA LYS A 121 -19.36 -4.86 4.79
C LYS A 121 -18.61 -6.14 5.17
N ASP A 122 -18.70 -7.19 4.35
CA ASP A 122 -18.02 -8.44 4.64
C ASP A 122 -16.54 -8.32 4.31
N PHE A 123 -16.19 -7.63 3.23
CA PHE A 123 -14.80 -7.27 2.95
C PHE A 123 -14.22 -6.37 4.04
N ALA A 124 -14.92 -5.31 4.43
CA ALA A 124 -14.46 -4.42 5.51
C ALA A 124 -14.14 -5.18 6.81
N ARG A 125 -14.99 -6.14 7.20
CA ARG A 125 -14.75 -6.99 8.38
C ARG A 125 -13.53 -7.90 8.27
N ARG A 126 -13.12 -8.30 7.07
CA ARG A 126 -11.90 -9.10 6.85
C ARG A 126 -10.64 -8.24 6.84
N VAL A 127 -10.76 -6.93 6.62
CA VAL A 127 -9.62 -6.00 6.67
C VAL A 127 -9.26 -5.66 8.12
N HIS A 128 -10.24 -5.51 9.01
CA HIS A 128 -10.05 -5.28 10.44
C HIS A 128 -9.35 -6.44 11.16
#